data_AF-A0A8T4KN43-F1
#
_entry.id   AF-A0A8T4KN43-F1
#
_cell.length_a   1.000
_cell.length_b   1.000
_cell.length_c   1.000
_cell.angle_alpha   90.00
_cell.angle_beta   90.00
_cell.angle_gamma   90.00
#
_symmetry.space_group_name_H-M   'P 1'
#
loop_
_entity.id
_entity.type
_entity.pdbx_description
1 polymer ?
#
loop_
_entity_poly.entity_id
_entity_poly.type
_entity_poly.pdbx_seq_one_letter_code
_entity_poly.pdbx_strand_id
1 'polypeptide(L)'
;MFIDLNSQMYMFIISFVFVFAIVFGLLSLTNIFKNRNIHAIIALVFAAFSATYLPLVEMLGAMIPIAVILFIILFFIGVLRRMFGEDPEKLKENALPLIVSLALLFLLLGILAPSIPSGMTTNDFNNILLIVGLVFFAVIFYIAFKKGGTTP
;
A
#
# COMPACT_ATOMS: atom_id res chain seq x y z
N MET A 1 -24.92 23.89 -0.45
CA MET A 1 -23.61 23.27 -0.69
C MET A 1 -23.24 22.49 0.56
N PHE A 2 -23.81 21.29 0.71
CA PHE A 2 -23.48 20.41 1.84
C PHE A 2 -22.24 19.64 1.42
N ILE A 3 -21.07 20.11 1.86
CA ILE A 3 -19.87 19.30 1.78
C ILE A 3 -20.11 18.13 2.75
N ASP A 4 -20.12 16.91 2.25
CA ASP A 4 -20.29 15.70 3.06
C ASP A 4 -19.27 15.71 4.20
N LEU A 5 -19.74 15.92 5.43
CA LEU A 5 -18.93 15.88 6.66
C LEU A 5 -18.06 14.62 6.73
N ASN A 6 -18.53 13.54 6.10
CA ASN A 6 -17.82 12.28 5.95
C ASN A 6 -16.48 12.44 5.20
N SER A 7 -16.48 13.15 4.07
CA SER A 7 -15.29 13.33 3.22
C SER A 7 -14.19 14.13 3.92
N GLN A 8 -14.55 15.21 4.60
CA GLN A 8 -13.59 16.02 5.36
C GLN A 8 -12.97 15.22 6.52
N MET A 9 -13.78 14.43 7.22
CA MET A 9 -13.30 13.57 8.29
C MET A 9 -12.33 12.49 7.77
N TYR A 10 -12.61 11.89 6.60
CA TYR A 10 -11.69 10.94 5.98
C TYR A 10 -10.34 11.58 5.62
N MET A 11 -10.34 12.75 4.97
CA MET A 11 -9.11 13.45 4.60
C MET A 11 -8.29 13.87 5.82
N PHE A 12 -8.96 14.29 6.90
CA PHE A 12 -8.34 14.59 8.18
C PHE A 12 -7.64 13.37 8.78
N ILE A 13 -8.35 12.24 8.90
CA ILE A 13 -7.81 11.01 9.48
C ILE A 13 -6.65 10.46 8.64
N ILE A 14 -6.79 10.44 7.31
CA ILE A 14 -5.73 9.97 6.40
C ILE A 14 -4.47 10.82 6.58
N SER A 15 -4.59 12.14 6.57
CA SER A 15 -3.45 13.05 6.72
C SER A 15 -2.76 12.88 8.07
N PHE A 16 -3.56 12.77 9.15
CA PHE A 16 -3.06 12.50 10.49
C PHE A 16 -2.26 11.21 10.55
N VAL A 17 -2.86 10.08 10.11
CA VAL A 17 -2.24 8.76 10.17
C VAL A 17 -0.98 8.71 9.29
N PHE A 18 -1.02 9.31 8.11
CA PHE A 18 0.09 9.33 7.17
C PHE A 18 1.29 10.09 7.73
N VAL A 19 1.09 11.32 8.22
CA VAL A 19 2.17 12.13 8.81
C VAL A 19 2.68 11.48 10.08
N PHE A 20 1.79 10.94 10.93
CA PHE A 20 2.19 10.16 12.09
C PHE A 20 3.12 9.01 11.70
N ALA A 21 2.72 8.18 10.73
CA ALA A 21 3.50 7.02 10.31
C ALA A 21 4.87 7.40 9.75
N ILE A 22 4.94 8.44 8.92
CA ILE A 22 6.21 8.92 8.34
C ILE A 22 7.13 9.48 9.42
N VAL A 23 6.64 10.41 10.25
CA VAL A 23 7.46 11.06 11.28
C VAL A 23 7.92 10.04 12.31
N PHE A 24 7.02 9.15 12.76
CA PHE A 24 7.37 8.08 13.68
C PHE A 24 8.39 7.10 13.08
N GLY A 25 8.19 6.70 11.83
CA GLY A 25 9.10 5.82 11.11
C GLY A 25 10.50 6.44 10.96
N LEU A 26 10.59 7.70 10.53
CA LEU A 26 11.85 8.42 10.40
C LEU A 26 12.57 8.58 11.74
N LEU A 27 11.86 8.94 12.81
CA LEU A 27 12.43 9.05 14.15
C LEU A 27 12.91 7.70 14.69
N SER A 28 12.18 6.62 14.40
CA SER A 28 12.56 5.26 14.78
C SER A 28 13.80 4.77 14.03
N LEU A 29 13.93 5.10 12.74
CA LEU A 29 15.09 4.72 11.92
C LEU A 29 16.36 5.48 12.34
N THR A 30 16.22 6.76 12.64
CA THR A 30 17.36 7.62 13.00
C THR A 30 17.86 7.40 14.42
N ASN A 31 17.09 6.71 15.28
CA ASN A 31 17.45 6.40 16.67
C ASN A 31 17.95 7.61 17.48
N ILE A 32 17.49 8.82 17.13
CA ILE A 32 17.91 10.08 17.79
C ILE A 32 17.60 10.04 19.29
N PHE A 33 16.49 9.40 19.66
CA PHE A 33 16.08 9.18 21.03
C PHE A 33 16.07 7.69 21.34
N LYS A 34 16.63 7.30 22.49
CA LYS A 34 16.63 5.90 22.95
C LYS A 34 15.24 5.41 23.35
N ASN A 35 14.35 6.32 23.74
CA ASN A 35 13.01 5.98 24.22
C ASN A 35 11.98 6.12 23.10
N ARG A 36 11.39 5.00 22.69
CA ARG A 36 10.37 4.91 21.64
C ARG A 36 9.12 5.75 21.93
N ASN A 37 8.79 5.96 23.21
CA ASN A 37 7.63 6.79 23.58
C ASN A 37 7.83 8.25 23.18
N ILE A 38 9.07 8.74 23.18
CA ILE A 38 9.40 10.11 22.77
C ILE A 38 9.13 10.26 21.26
N HIS A 39 9.50 9.27 20.46
CA HIS A 39 9.19 9.27 19.01
C HIS A 39 7.70 9.35 18.76
N ALA A 40 6.91 8.58 19.51
CA ALA A 40 5.46 8.56 19.37
C ALA A 40 4.83 9.92 19.74
N ILE A 41 5.28 10.55 20.83
CA ILE A 41 4.78 11.87 21.25
C ILE A 41 5.10 12.93 20.20
N ILE A 42 6.34 12.96 19.70
CA ILE A 42 6.75 13.92 18.67
C ILE A 42 5.92 13.70 17.39
N ALA A 43 5.81 12.45 16.93
CA ALA A 43 5.01 12.12 15.76
C ALA A 43 3.52 12.51 15.94
N LEU A 44 2.96 12.32 17.13
CA LEU A 44 1.60 12.72 17.46
C LEU A 44 1.39 14.23 17.31
N VAL A 45 2.33 15.04 17.81
CA VAL A 45 2.26 16.49 17.72
C VAL A 45 2.29 16.93 16.25
N PHE A 46 3.24 16.44 15.45
CA PHE A 46 3.30 16.75 14.02
C PHE A 46 2.05 16.29 13.27
N ALA A 47 1.54 15.10 13.58
CA ALA A 47 0.31 14.58 12.98
C ALA A 47 -0.90 15.48 13.29
N ALA A 48 -1.07 15.90 14.55
CA ALA A 48 -2.15 16.79 14.95
C ALA A 48 -2.08 18.14 14.22
N PHE A 49 -0.90 18.76 14.17
CA PHE A 49 -0.69 20.01 13.43
C PHE A 49 -0.98 19.83 11.94
N SER A 50 -0.48 18.75 11.35
CA SER A 50 -0.67 18.47 9.92
C SER A 50 -2.13 18.30 9.53
N ALA A 51 -2.93 17.67 10.39
CA ALA A 51 -4.34 17.41 10.12
C ALA A 51 -5.18 18.69 10.15
N THR A 52 -4.72 19.72 10.89
CA THR A 52 -5.38 21.04 10.92
C THR A 52 -4.94 21.98 9.78
N TYR A 53 -3.85 21.65 9.08
CA TYR A 53 -3.30 22.51 8.03
C TYR A 53 -3.84 22.12 6.65
N LEU A 54 -4.91 22.81 6.23
CA LEU A 54 -5.68 22.50 5.02
C LEU A 54 -4.84 22.33 3.74
N PRO A 55 -3.84 23.19 3.44
CA PRO A 55 -3.02 23.04 2.24
C PRO A 55 -2.24 21.72 2.19
N LEU A 56 -1.81 21.21 3.36
CA LEU A 56 -1.11 19.93 3.45
C LEU A 56 -2.08 18.76 3.29
N VAL A 57 -3.29 18.85 3.85
CA VAL A 57 -4.33 17.83 3.68
C VAL A 57 -4.70 17.66 2.20
N GLU A 58 -4.89 18.76 1.47
CA GLU A 58 -5.19 18.74 0.04
C GLU A 58 -4.01 18.19 -0.78
N MET A 59 -2.79 18.62 -0.47
CA MET A 59 -1.57 18.11 -1.11
C MET A 59 -1.40 16.60 -0.88
N LEU A 60 -1.63 16.13 0.35
CA LEU A 60 -1.59 14.71 0.68
C LEU A 60 -2.70 13.95 -0.06
N GLY A 61 -3.92 14.49 -0.13
CA GLY A 61 -5.01 13.90 -0.90
C GLY A 61 -4.64 13.68 -2.37
N ALA A 62 -3.93 14.63 -2.99
CA ALA A 62 -3.45 14.50 -4.36
C ALA A 62 -2.26 13.52 -4.50
N MET A 63 -1.42 13.39 -3.48
CA MET A 63 -0.23 12.52 -3.47
C MET A 63 -0.53 11.06 -3.10
N ILE A 64 -1.56 10.79 -2.30
CA ILE A 64 -1.93 9.45 -1.83
C ILE A 64 -2.09 8.45 -2.98
N PRO A 65 -2.83 8.75 -4.07
CA PRO A 65 -2.93 7.82 -5.20
C PRO A 65 -1.57 7.47 -5.81
N ILE A 66 -0.68 8.44 -5.94
CA ILE A 66 0.68 8.25 -6.46
C ILE A 66 1.50 7.38 -5.50
N ALA A 67 1.43 7.66 -4.20
CA ALA A 67 2.12 6.89 -3.16
C ALA A 67 1.65 5.43 -3.13
N VAL A 68 0.35 5.19 -3.28
CA VAL A 68 -0.23 3.84 -3.39
C VAL A 68 0.33 3.11 -4.60
N ILE A 69 0.32 3.75 -5.79
CA ILE A 69 0.86 3.14 -7.02
C ILE A 69 2.34 2.78 -6.82
N LEU A 70 3.12 3.70 -6.25
CA LEU A 70 4.54 3.46 -5.95
C LEU A 70 4.70 2.28 -4.99
N PHE A 71 3.88 2.20 -3.93
CA PHE A 71 3.91 1.10 -2.98
C PHE A 71 3.57 -0.24 -3.62
N ILE A 72 2.57 -0.28 -4.52
CA ILE A 72 2.23 -1.47 -5.31
C ILE A 72 3.42 -1.90 -6.17
N ILE A 73 4.08 -0.96 -6.84
CA ILE A 73 5.26 -1.25 -7.67
C ILE A 73 6.41 -1.80 -6.83
N LEU A 74 6.75 -1.14 -5.71
CA LEU A 74 7.82 -1.59 -4.82
C LEU A 74 7.52 -2.98 -4.23
N PHE A 75 6.28 -3.20 -3.82
CA PHE A 75 5.82 -4.50 -3.33
C PHE A 75 5.96 -5.57 -4.41
N PHE A 76 5.53 -5.27 -5.63
CA PHE A 76 5.64 -6.18 -6.76
C PHE A 76 7.10 -6.54 -7.07
N ILE A 77 8.01 -5.56 -7.08
CA ILE A 77 9.46 -5.80 -7.23
C ILE A 77 9.98 -6.71 -6.11
N GLY A 78 9.55 -6.48 -4.87
CA GLY A 78 9.90 -7.33 -3.73
C GLY A 78 9.45 -8.78 -3.90
N VAL A 79 8.22 -8.98 -4.37
CA VAL A 79 7.65 -10.32 -4.64
C VAL A 79 8.38 -11.00 -5.80
N LEU A 80 8.61 -10.30 -6.92
CA LEU A 80 9.38 -10.84 -8.05
C LEU A 80 10.78 -11.26 -7.61
N ARG A 81 11.49 -10.42 -6.84
CA ARG A 81 12.84 -10.74 -6.36
C ARG A 81 12.86 -11.99 -5.49
N ARG A 82 11.86 -12.20 -4.63
CA ARG A 82 11.74 -13.44 -3.86
C ARG A 82 11.45 -14.64 -4.76
N MET A 83 10.52 -14.52 -5.70
CA MET A 83 10.15 -15.62 -6.59
C MET A 83 11.28 -16.08 -7.54
N PHE A 84 12.11 -15.16 -8.02
CA PHE A 84 13.19 -15.45 -8.96
C PHE A 84 14.57 -15.57 -8.32
N GLY A 85 14.75 -15.08 -7.09
CA GLY A 85 16.05 -15.02 -6.41
C GLY A 85 16.23 -15.99 -5.24
N GLU A 86 15.17 -16.64 -4.75
CA GLU A 86 15.25 -17.60 -3.65
C GLU A 86 15.19 -19.06 -4.12
N ASP A 87 15.94 -19.92 -3.44
CA ASP A 87 15.93 -21.36 -3.67
C ASP A 87 14.52 -21.93 -3.52
N PRO A 88 14.10 -22.88 -4.38
CA PRO A 88 12.75 -23.45 -4.39
C PRO A 88 12.35 -24.13 -3.08
N GLU A 89 13.30 -24.57 -2.25
CA GLU A 89 13.02 -25.13 -0.92
C GLU A 89 12.62 -24.05 0.09
N LYS A 90 13.30 -22.90 0.08
CA LYS A 90 12.96 -21.75 0.95
C LYS A 90 11.66 -21.07 0.55
N LEU A 91 11.30 -21.18 -0.73
CA LEU A 91 10.01 -20.72 -1.24
C LEU A 91 8.83 -21.53 -0.69
N LYS A 92 9.01 -22.83 -0.38
CA LYS A 92 7.95 -23.65 0.25
C LYS A 92 7.70 -23.23 1.70
N GLU A 93 8.77 -22.98 2.46
CA GLU A 93 8.67 -22.54 3.86
C GLU A 93 8.06 -21.13 3.97
N ASN A 94 8.41 -20.24 3.03
CA ASN A 94 7.92 -18.86 2.99
C ASN A 94 6.69 -18.65 2.09
N ALA A 95 6.05 -19.72 1.62
CA ALA A 95 4.90 -19.64 0.72
C ALA A 95 3.71 -18.94 1.37
N LEU A 96 3.45 -19.23 2.66
CA LEU A 96 2.27 -18.73 3.38
C LEU A 96 2.34 -17.21 3.61
N PRO A 97 3.44 -16.62 4.12
CA PRO A 97 3.59 -15.17 4.17
C PRO A 97 3.47 -14.49 2.80
N LEU A 98 3.99 -15.12 1.74
CA LEU A 98 3.93 -14.58 0.38
C LEU A 98 2.49 -14.55 -0.15
N ILE A 99 1.74 -15.65 0.00
CA ILE A 99 0.33 -15.75 -0.39
C ILE A 99 -0.52 -14.74 0.38
N VAL A 100 -0.32 -14.61 1.70
CA VAL A 100 -1.06 -13.65 2.54
C VAL A 100 -0.76 -12.22 2.10
N SER A 101 0.51 -11.88 1.88
CA SER A 101 0.90 -10.55 1.43
C SER A 101 0.31 -10.20 0.05
N LEU A 102 0.21 -11.19 -0.84
CA LEU A 102 -0.35 -11.04 -2.16
C LEU A 102 -1.88 -10.92 -2.13
N ALA A 103 -2.57 -11.72 -1.32
CA ALA A 103 -4.00 -11.61 -1.10
C ALA A 103 -4.37 -10.24 -0.52
N LEU A 104 -3.55 -9.73 0.42
CA LEU A 104 -3.71 -8.39 0.98
C LEU A 104 -3.54 -7.30 -0.08
N LEU A 105 -2.54 -7.44 -0.97
CA LEU A 105 -2.32 -6.53 -2.10
C LEU A 105 -3.53 -6.51 -3.05
N PHE A 106 -4.06 -7.68 -3.42
CA PHE A 106 -5.23 -7.79 -4.30
C PHE A 106 -6.48 -7.18 -3.65
N LEU A 107 -6.67 -7.41 -2.35
CA LEU A 107 -7.75 -6.80 -1.59
C LEU A 107 -7.62 -5.27 -1.56
N LEU A 108 -6.41 -4.74 -1.34
CA LEU A 108 -6.12 -3.31 -1.43
C LEU A 108 -6.41 -2.73 -2.82
N LEU A 109 -5.99 -3.41 -3.89
CA LEU A 109 -6.27 -3.04 -5.27
C LEU A 109 -7.78 -3.01 -5.55
N GLY A 110 -8.52 -4.02 -5.10
CA GLY A 110 -9.97 -4.09 -5.27
C GLY A 110 -10.71 -2.95 -4.56
N ILE A 111 -10.26 -2.58 -3.34
CA ILE A 111 -10.85 -1.46 -2.59
C ILE A 111 -10.52 -0.10 -3.23
N LEU A 112 -9.32 0.04 -3.81
CA LEU A 112 -8.83 1.33 -4.34
C LEU A 112 -9.18 1.56 -5.81
N ALA A 113 -9.59 0.52 -6.54
CA ALA A 113 -10.01 0.63 -7.95
C ALA A 113 -11.08 1.71 -8.22
N PRO A 114 -12.11 1.92 -7.37
CA PRO A 114 -13.10 2.98 -7.57
C PRO A 114 -12.57 4.39 -7.29
N SER A 115 -11.46 4.52 -6.55
CA SER A 115 -10.88 5.80 -6.12
C SER A 115 -9.88 6.38 -7.11
N ILE A 116 -9.57 5.67 -8.19
CA ILE A 116 -8.72 6.17 -9.28
C ILE A 116 -9.55 7.20 -10.08
N PRO A 117 -9.14 8.48 -10.12
CA PRO A 117 -9.92 9.52 -10.78
C PRO A 117 -10.18 9.19 -12.24
N SER A 118 -11.45 9.25 -12.64
CA SER A 118 -11.88 9.16 -14.04
C SER A 118 -11.31 10.27 -14.94
N GLY A 119 -10.60 11.25 -14.37
CA GLY A 119 -9.84 12.24 -15.16
C GLY A 119 -8.66 11.65 -15.93
N MET A 120 -8.19 10.45 -15.57
CA MET A 120 -7.23 9.65 -16.34
C MET A 120 -7.93 8.49 -17.08
N THR A 121 -9.27 8.52 -17.22
CA THR A 121 -10.00 7.54 -18.02
C THR A 121 -10.20 8.07 -19.43
N THR A 122 -9.24 7.76 -20.32
CA THR A 122 -9.72 7.04 -21.50
C THR A 122 -10.33 5.74 -20.97
N ASN A 123 -11.51 5.37 -21.44
CA ASN A 123 -12.38 4.30 -20.91
C ASN A 123 -11.75 2.88 -20.86
N ASP A 124 -10.43 2.76 -21.03
CA ASP A 124 -9.66 1.53 -21.10
C ASP A 124 -8.82 1.25 -19.84
N PHE A 125 -8.39 2.24 -19.06
CA PHE A 125 -7.40 2.00 -17.99
C PHE A 125 -7.95 1.26 -16.76
N ASN A 126 -9.22 1.49 -16.39
CA ASN A 126 -9.85 0.72 -15.30
C ASN A 126 -10.00 -0.76 -15.70
N ASN A 127 -10.19 -1.03 -17.00
CA ASN A 127 -10.15 -2.39 -17.54
C ASN A 127 -8.72 -2.91 -17.60
N ILE A 128 -7.74 -2.10 -17.99
CA ILE A 128 -6.33 -2.53 -18.08
C ILE A 128 -5.77 -2.90 -16.70
N LEU A 129 -6.03 -2.13 -15.64
CA LEU A 129 -5.52 -2.48 -14.30
C LEU A 129 -6.15 -3.79 -13.78
N LEU A 130 -7.44 -3.99 -14.06
CA LEU A 130 -8.18 -5.20 -13.71
C LEU A 130 -7.75 -6.40 -14.56
N ILE A 131 -7.53 -6.21 -15.87
CA ILE A 131 -7.01 -7.20 -16.82
C ILE A 131 -5.58 -7.57 -16.45
N VAL A 132 -4.73 -6.61 -16.14
CA VAL A 132 -3.36 -6.82 -15.67
C VAL A 132 -3.40 -7.58 -14.34
N GLY A 133 -4.22 -7.16 -13.39
CA GLY A 133 -4.43 -7.86 -12.13
C GLY A 133 -4.91 -9.31 -12.33
N LEU A 134 -5.83 -9.55 -13.27
CA LEU A 134 -6.39 -10.87 -13.57
C LEU A 134 -5.39 -11.77 -14.30
N VAL A 135 -4.62 -11.22 -15.24
CA VAL A 135 -3.51 -11.93 -15.90
C VAL A 135 -2.43 -12.28 -14.88
N PHE A 136 -2.11 -11.37 -13.96
CA PHE A 136 -1.18 -11.66 -12.85
C PHE A 136 -1.72 -12.74 -11.92
N PHE A 137 -3.01 -12.70 -11.59
CA PHE A 137 -3.66 -13.73 -10.80
C PHE A 137 -3.58 -15.09 -11.50
N ALA A 138 -3.86 -15.15 -12.81
CA ALA A 138 -3.76 -16.37 -13.61
C ALA A 138 -2.32 -16.92 -13.67
N VAL A 139 -1.32 -16.06 -13.84
CA VAL A 139 0.10 -16.47 -13.86
C VAL A 139 0.54 -17.03 -12.51
N ILE A 140 0.15 -16.38 -11.41
CA ILE A 140 0.51 -16.83 -10.06
C ILE A 140 -0.21 -18.15 -9.73
N PHE A 141 -1.48 -18.27 -10.08
CA PHE A 141 -2.25 -19.51 -9.91
C PHE A 141 -1.66 -20.66 -10.72
N TYR A 142 -1.25 -20.40 -11.97
CA TYR A 142 -0.57 -21.37 -12.83
C TYR A 142 0.76 -21.84 -12.23
N ILE A 143 1.58 -20.93 -11.70
CA ILE A 143 2.85 -21.28 -11.06
C ILE A 143 2.63 -22.05 -9.76
N ALA A 144 1.67 -21.62 -8.93
CA ALA A 144 1.30 -22.30 -7.70
C ALA A 144 0.78 -23.72 -7.97
N PHE A 145 -0.06 -23.90 -8.98
CA PHE A 145 -0.59 -25.21 -9.39
C PHE A 145 0.51 -26.13 -9.93
N LYS A 146 1.40 -25.59 -10.78
CA LYS A 146 2.52 -26.37 -11.37
C LYS A 146 3.57 -26.76 -10.33
N LYS A 147 3.80 -25.95 -9.30
CA LYS A 147 4.75 -26.26 -8.21
C LYS A 147 4.13 -27.00 -7.02
N GLY A 148 2.81 -26.95 -6.87
CA GLY A 148 2.04 -27.71 -5.87
C GLY A 148 1.66 -29.12 -6.32
N GLY A 149 1.66 -29.39 -7.63
CA GLY A 149 1.34 -30.70 -8.21
C GLY A 149 2.49 -31.73 -8.21
N THR A 150 3.65 -31.41 -7.63
CA THR A 150 4.74 -32.37 -7.42
C THR A 150 4.93 -32.63 -5.93
N THR A 151 3.92 -33.22 -5.31
CA THR A 151 4.14 -34.13 -4.18
C THR A 151 4.57 -35.49 -4.76
N PRO A 152 5.68 -36.09 -4.30
CA PRO A 152 5.90 -37.53 -4.48
C PRO A 152 4.79 -38.34 -3.79
#